data_AF-A0A950V2T1-F1
#
_entry.id   AF-A0A950V2T1-F1
#
_cell.length_a   1.000
_cell.length_b   1.000
_cell.length_c   1.000
_cell.angle_alpha   90.00
_cell.angle_beta   90.00
_cell.angle_gamma   90.00
#
_symmetry.space_group_name_H-M   'P 1'
#
loop_
_entity.id
_entity.type
_entity.pdbx_description
1 polymer ?
#
loop_
_entity_poly.entity_id
_entity_poly.type
_entity_poly.pdbx_seq_one_letter_code
_entity_poly.pdbx_strand_id
1 'polypeptide(L)'
;CGASYLSAIVAIIYLGLEPYVRRHWPQTIISWSRLSLGRWRDPLVGKDVLFGVTYGAFLSVLFYLYGVVQVHLGDSLAMGDSDFLLDARRVVGAWLLRAPWEVQGTLIFFFLLFLLRVLLRNKWLAATVFVAIWVTFKSLGADYLYIHVPFMIVLYGTAAFAMVRFGLITLFSTFFILDVLLNLPMTSDFSSWFIGGVIFAYASVAALALWAFHTALAGQKLWKEELFD
;
A
#
# COMPACT_ATOMS: atom_id res chain seq x y z
N CYS A 1 -4.39 -17.01 -18.80
CA CYS A 1 -4.10 -18.05 -17.79
C CYS A 1 -3.78 -17.53 -16.38
N GLY A 2 -3.20 -16.33 -16.20
CA GLY A 2 -2.92 -15.81 -14.84
C GLY A 2 -4.17 -15.48 -14.01
N ALA A 3 -5.15 -14.76 -14.58
CA ALA A 3 -6.28 -14.20 -13.81
C ALA A 3 -7.15 -15.24 -13.06
N SER A 4 -7.35 -16.45 -13.60
CA SER A 4 -8.14 -17.51 -12.96
C SER A 4 -7.41 -18.16 -11.79
N TYR A 5 -6.11 -18.39 -11.93
CA TYR A 5 -5.26 -18.92 -10.86
C TYR A 5 -5.16 -17.95 -9.67
N LEU A 6 -5.00 -16.65 -9.96
CA LEU A 6 -4.94 -15.61 -8.93
C LEU A 6 -6.28 -15.48 -8.19
N SER A 7 -7.40 -15.58 -8.91
CA SER A 7 -8.73 -15.58 -8.31
C SER A 7 -8.95 -16.77 -7.38
N ALA A 8 -8.46 -17.96 -7.76
CA ALA A 8 -8.55 -19.17 -6.94
C ALA A 8 -7.74 -19.06 -5.64
N ILE A 9 -6.50 -18.54 -5.71
CA ILE A 9 -5.68 -18.31 -4.51
C ILE A 9 -6.35 -17.29 -3.59
N VAL A 10 -6.80 -16.17 -4.12
CA VAL A 10 -7.48 -15.12 -3.34
C VAL A 10 -8.73 -15.69 -2.68
N ALA A 11 -9.53 -16.47 -3.40
CA ALA A 11 -10.73 -17.10 -2.87
C ALA A 11 -10.41 -18.08 -1.72
N ILE A 12 -9.39 -18.94 -1.90
CA ILE A 12 -8.97 -19.91 -0.87
C ILE A 12 -8.45 -19.20 0.37
N ILE A 13 -7.58 -18.19 0.19
CA ILE A 13 -7.06 -17.39 1.30
C ILE A 13 -8.23 -16.71 2.00
N TYR A 14 -9.09 -16.00 1.28
CA TYR A 14 -10.19 -15.24 1.86
C TYR A 14 -11.16 -16.14 2.64
N LEU A 15 -11.60 -17.25 2.05
CA LEU A 15 -12.56 -18.18 2.67
C LEU A 15 -11.98 -18.87 3.91
N GLY A 16 -10.68 -19.22 3.90
CA GLY A 16 -10.02 -19.81 5.08
C GLY A 16 -9.80 -18.80 6.21
N LEU A 17 -9.59 -17.53 5.85
CA LEU A 17 -9.23 -16.46 6.77
C LEU A 17 -10.43 -15.84 7.47
N GLU A 18 -11.55 -15.69 6.77
CA GLU A 18 -12.77 -15.04 7.24
C GLU A 18 -13.25 -15.51 8.63
N PRO A 19 -13.39 -16.82 8.91
CA PRO A 19 -13.88 -17.26 10.23
C PRO A 19 -12.89 -16.96 11.37
N TYR A 20 -11.58 -16.98 11.11
CA TYR A 20 -10.58 -16.79 12.16
C TYR A 20 -10.32 -15.32 12.47
N VAL A 21 -10.31 -14.46 11.45
CA VAL A 21 -10.11 -13.02 11.62
C VAL A 21 -11.32 -12.39 12.30
N ARG A 22 -12.55 -12.82 11.99
CA ARG A 22 -13.75 -12.37 12.71
C ARG A 22 -13.67 -12.67 14.23
N ARG A 23 -13.02 -13.77 14.63
CA ARG A 23 -12.88 -14.15 16.04
C ARG A 23 -11.80 -13.38 16.79
N HIS A 24 -10.67 -13.06 16.15
CA HIS A 24 -9.50 -12.53 16.85
C HIS A 24 -9.17 -11.06 16.51
N TRP A 25 -9.57 -10.57 15.34
CA TRP A 25 -9.19 -9.26 14.81
C TRP A 25 -10.37 -8.56 14.11
N PRO A 26 -11.53 -8.36 14.79
CA PRO A 26 -12.71 -7.76 14.17
C PRO A 26 -12.40 -6.37 13.60
N GLN A 27 -11.59 -5.57 14.30
CA GLN A 27 -11.28 -4.19 13.89
C GLN A 27 -10.64 -4.08 12.51
N THR A 28 -9.81 -5.03 12.12
CA THR A 28 -9.11 -5.01 10.83
C THR A 28 -10.02 -5.36 9.65
N ILE A 29 -11.11 -6.09 9.89
CA ILE A 29 -12.13 -6.41 8.86
C ILE A 29 -13.26 -5.38 8.86
N ILE A 30 -13.51 -4.65 9.94
CA ILE A 30 -14.67 -3.74 10.02
C ILE A 30 -14.65 -2.74 8.86
N SER A 31 -13.52 -2.09 8.58
CA SER A 31 -13.45 -1.11 7.49
C SER A 31 -13.62 -1.78 6.11
N TRP A 32 -13.05 -2.97 5.90
CA TRP A 32 -13.26 -3.78 4.69
C TRP A 32 -14.73 -4.21 4.51
N SER A 33 -15.37 -4.71 5.56
CA SER A 33 -16.78 -5.12 5.53
C SER A 33 -17.73 -3.96 5.26
N ARG A 34 -17.44 -2.77 5.81
CA ARG A 34 -18.23 -1.55 5.56
C ARG A 34 -18.09 -1.09 4.11
N LEU A 35 -16.89 -1.20 3.55
CA LEU A 35 -16.62 -0.93 2.15
C LEU A 35 -17.36 -1.90 1.23
N SER A 36 -17.31 -3.21 1.51
CA SER A 36 -18.07 -4.23 0.77
C SER A 36 -19.58 -4.07 0.88
N LEU A 37 -20.07 -3.52 1.99
CA LEU A 37 -21.49 -3.19 2.21
C LEU A 37 -21.90 -1.84 1.58
N GLY A 38 -21.02 -1.20 0.80
CA GLY A 38 -21.32 0.05 0.08
C GLY A 38 -21.25 1.31 0.95
N ARG A 39 -20.73 1.24 2.18
CA ARG A 39 -20.57 2.39 3.09
C ARG A 39 -19.27 3.13 2.84
N TRP A 40 -19.05 3.56 1.59
CA TRP A 40 -17.83 4.23 1.13
C TRP A 40 -17.57 5.58 1.83
N ARG A 41 -18.61 6.21 2.39
CA ARG A 41 -18.54 7.49 3.11
C ARG A 41 -18.38 7.34 4.63
N ASP A 42 -18.05 6.14 5.10
CA ASP A 42 -17.83 5.92 6.52
C ASP A 42 -16.52 6.60 6.98
N PRO A 43 -16.54 7.40 8.07
CA PRO A 43 -15.36 8.11 8.56
C PRO A 43 -14.17 7.20 8.91
N LEU A 44 -14.45 5.95 9.31
CA LEU A 44 -13.39 4.98 9.56
C LEU A 44 -12.65 4.61 8.27
N VAL A 45 -13.36 4.45 7.16
CA VAL A 45 -12.78 4.15 5.85
C VAL A 45 -11.96 5.34 5.36
N GLY A 46 -12.50 6.56 5.46
CA GLY A 46 -11.78 7.78 5.08
C GLY A 46 -10.47 7.94 5.84
N LYS A 47 -10.47 7.68 7.16
CA LYS A 47 -9.28 7.72 8.00
C LYS A 47 -8.24 6.66 7.59
N ASP A 48 -8.65 5.40 7.42
CA ASP A 48 -7.74 4.30 7.06
C ASP A 48 -7.10 4.53 5.68
N VAL A 49 -7.87 5.06 4.71
CA VAL A 49 -7.39 5.46 3.39
C VAL A 49 -6.42 6.64 3.50
N LEU A 50 -6.75 7.67 4.28
CA LEU A 50 -5.87 8.84 4.45
C LEU A 50 -4.50 8.45 5.05
N PHE A 51 -4.50 7.57 6.05
CA PHE A 51 -3.25 6.99 6.58
C PHE A 51 -2.50 6.21 5.51
N GLY A 52 -3.20 5.44 4.67
CA GLY A 52 -2.56 4.68 3.60
C GLY A 52 -1.95 5.57 2.53
N VAL A 53 -2.64 6.64 2.12
CA VAL A 53 -2.13 7.59 1.13
C VAL A 53 -0.92 8.36 1.65
N THR A 54 -1.00 8.87 2.89
CA THR A 54 0.11 9.61 3.51
C THR A 54 1.33 8.72 3.72
N TYR A 55 1.13 7.51 4.21
CA TYR A 55 2.21 6.55 4.43
C TYR A 55 2.80 6.03 3.11
N GLY A 56 1.97 5.74 2.10
CA GLY A 56 2.43 5.35 0.77
C GLY A 56 3.26 6.44 0.09
N ALA A 57 2.82 7.71 0.18
CA ALA A 57 3.59 8.85 -0.34
C ALA A 57 4.91 9.07 0.43
N PHE A 58 4.91 8.87 1.74
CA PHE A 58 6.15 8.91 2.53
C PHE A 58 7.13 7.82 2.09
N LEU A 59 6.64 6.58 1.96
CA LEU A 59 7.46 5.45 1.50
C LEU A 59 7.95 5.65 0.06
N SER A 60 7.16 6.26 -0.84
CA SER A 60 7.60 6.49 -2.22
C SER A 60 8.79 7.45 -2.27
N VAL A 61 8.81 8.46 -1.40
CA VAL A 61 9.97 9.36 -1.25
C VAL A 61 11.20 8.59 -0.74
N LEU A 62 11.03 7.70 0.25
CA LEU A 62 12.12 6.87 0.74
C LEU A 62 12.69 5.94 -0.33
N PHE A 63 11.83 5.32 -1.15
CA PHE A 63 12.25 4.51 -2.30
C PHE A 63 12.99 5.33 -3.34
N TYR A 64 12.54 6.56 -3.60
CA TYR A 64 13.24 7.46 -4.51
C TYR A 64 14.65 7.80 -4.00
N LEU A 65 14.77 8.18 -2.72
CA LEU A 65 16.08 8.42 -2.10
C LEU A 65 16.98 7.19 -2.15
N TYR A 66 16.42 6.01 -1.90
CA TYR A 66 17.11 4.73 -2.03
C TYR A 66 17.63 4.50 -3.46
N GLY A 67 16.78 4.74 -4.48
CA GLY A 67 17.17 4.64 -5.89
C GLY A 67 18.26 5.64 -6.28
N VAL A 68 18.19 6.88 -5.81
CA VAL A 68 19.24 7.89 -6.04
C VAL A 68 20.56 7.41 -5.44
N VAL A 69 20.57 6.86 -4.23
CA VAL A 69 21.77 6.31 -3.61
C VAL A 69 22.35 5.15 -4.43
N GLN A 70 21.50 4.25 -4.95
CA GLN A 70 21.95 3.15 -5.82
C GLN A 70 22.61 3.66 -7.12
N VAL A 71 22.02 4.67 -7.75
CA VAL A 71 22.59 5.28 -8.97
C VAL A 71 23.95 5.91 -8.70
N HIS A 72 24.12 6.58 -7.56
CA HIS A 72 25.43 7.13 -7.15
C HIS A 72 26.48 6.04 -6.90
N LEU A 73 26.05 4.82 -6.56
CA LEU A 73 26.93 3.65 -6.40
C LEU A 73 27.24 2.95 -7.73
N GLY A 74 26.69 3.44 -8.85
CA GLY A 74 26.91 2.89 -10.18
C GLY A 74 25.85 1.90 -10.63
N ASP A 75 24.74 1.77 -9.91
CA ASP A 75 23.59 0.97 -10.36
C ASP A 75 22.85 1.68 -11.52
N SER A 76 22.20 0.89 -12.36
CA SER A 76 21.36 1.41 -13.44
C SER A 76 20.07 2.01 -12.89
N LEU A 77 19.62 3.12 -13.48
CA LEU A 77 18.29 3.67 -13.20
C LEU A 77 17.25 2.61 -13.57
N ALA A 78 16.50 2.13 -12.58
CA ALA A 78 15.28 1.38 -12.84
C ALA A 78 14.32 2.30 -13.62
N MET A 79 14.29 2.13 -14.94
CA MET A 79 13.35 2.85 -15.79
C MET A 79 11.94 2.42 -15.39
N GLY A 80 11.12 3.38 -14.96
CA GLY A 80 9.71 3.15 -14.67
C GLY A 80 8.98 2.58 -15.89
N ASP A 81 7.90 1.85 -15.63
CA ASP A 81 7.16 1.11 -16.65
C ASP A 81 6.67 2.04 -17.78
N SER A 82 6.93 1.64 -19.03
CA SER A 82 6.73 2.49 -20.22
C SER A 82 5.25 2.78 -20.52
N ASP A 83 4.35 2.01 -19.90
CA ASP A 83 2.90 2.09 -20.10
C ASP A 83 2.29 3.39 -19.54
N PHE A 84 2.95 4.05 -18.58
CA PHE A 84 2.49 5.32 -18.00
C PHE A 84 2.74 6.53 -18.91
N LEU A 85 3.49 6.35 -20.00
CA LEU A 85 4.00 7.45 -20.81
C LEU A 85 2.96 8.01 -21.81
N LEU A 86 1.81 7.37 -22.04
CA LEU A 86 1.09 7.56 -23.31
C LEU A 86 -0.22 8.38 -23.26
N ASP A 87 -1.09 8.23 -22.25
CA ASP A 87 -2.36 8.98 -22.16
C ASP A 87 -3.08 8.77 -20.81
N ALA A 88 -3.91 9.72 -20.35
CA ALA A 88 -4.69 9.62 -19.09
C ALA A 88 -5.62 8.39 -19.07
N ARG A 89 -6.17 8.00 -20.22
CA ARG A 89 -6.98 6.77 -20.35
C ARG A 89 -6.15 5.51 -20.11
N ARG A 90 -4.90 5.50 -20.54
CA ARG A 90 -3.99 4.36 -20.36
C ARG A 90 -3.50 4.28 -18.92
N VAL A 91 -3.32 5.41 -18.25
CA VAL A 91 -3.04 5.45 -16.79
C VAL A 91 -4.17 4.79 -16.00
N VAL A 92 -5.43 5.14 -16.29
CA VAL A 92 -6.58 4.49 -15.64
C VAL A 92 -6.65 3.01 -15.98
N GLY A 93 -6.41 2.64 -17.24
CA GLY A 93 -6.34 1.23 -17.66
C GLY A 93 -5.25 0.44 -16.93
N ALA A 94 -4.05 1.01 -16.79
CA ALA A 94 -2.94 0.39 -16.08
C ALA A 94 -3.26 0.18 -14.60
N TRP A 95 -3.87 1.17 -13.94
CA TRP A 95 -4.30 1.02 -12.54
C TRP A 95 -5.37 -0.04 -12.37
N LEU A 96 -6.34 -0.13 -13.29
CA LEU A 96 -7.38 -1.18 -13.25
C LEU A 96 -6.77 -2.57 -13.42
N LEU A 97 -5.74 -2.71 -14.25
CA LEU A 97 -5.02 -3.97 -14.44
C LEU A 97 -4.12 -4.32 -13.25
N ARG A 98 -3.63 -3.33 -12.51
CA ARG A 98 -2.77 -3.51 -11.33
C ARG A 98 -3.51 -3.67 -10.02
N ALA A 99 -4.69 -3.09 -9.87
CA ALA A 99 -5.48 -3.21 -8.64
C ALA A 99 -5.68 -4.67 -8.16
N PRO A 100 -5.95 -5.67 -9.02
CA PRO A 100 -6.00 -7.07 -8.58
C PRO A 100 -4.70 -7.60 -7.98
N TRP A 101 -3.55 -7.19 -8.53
CA TRP A 101 -2.23 -7.56 -8.01
C TRP A 101 -1.98 -6.94 -6.63
N GLU A 102 -2.39 -5.68 -6.44
CA GLU A 102 -2.25 -4.99 -5.15
C GLU A 102 -3.17 -5.56 -4.07
N VAL A 103 -4.41 -5.92 -4.43
CA VAL A 103 -5.33 -6.62 -3.53
C VAL A 103 -4.72 -7.96 -3.11
N GLN A 104 -4.19 -8.72 -4.07
CA GLN A 104 -3.55 -9.99 -3.79
C GLN A 104 -2.31 -9.83 -2.91
N GLY A 105 -1.43 -8.88 -3.22
CA GLY A 105 -0.24 -8.58 -2.45
C GLY A 105 -0.58 -8.24 -1.00
N THR A 106 -1.59 -7.37 -0.80
CA THR A 106 -2.12 -7.01 0.52
C THR A 106 -2.65 -8.22 1.28
N LEU A 107 -3.41 -9.09 0.62
CA LEU A 107 -3.97 -10.29 1.24
C LEU A 107 -2.89 -11.33 1.60
N ILE A 108 -1.90 -11.55 0.74
CA ILE A 108 -0.77 -12.45 1.02
C ILE A 108 0.04 -11.90 2.20
N PHE A 109 0.34 -10.60 2.19
CA PHE A 109 1.05 -9.92 3.27
C PHE A 109 0.30 -10.05 4.59
N PHE A 110 -1.02 -9.80 4.56
CA PHE A 110 -1.90 -9.98 5.71
C PHE A 110 -1.88 -11.42 6.22
N PHE A 111 -2.10 -12.37 5.31
CA PHE A 111 -2.20 -13.79 5.63
C PHE A 111 -0.91 -14.32 6.24
N LEU A 112 0.24 -13.98 5.67
CA LEU A 112 1.53 -14.44 6.16
C LEU A 112 1.80 -13.91 7.58
N LEU A 113 1.58 -12.61 7.82
CA LEU A 113 1.76 -12.04 9.16
C LEU A 113 0.80 -12.65 10.17
N PHE A 114 -0.44 -12.87 9.75
CA PHE A 114 -1.46 -13.49 10.57
C PHE A 114 -1.13 -14.95 10.91
N LEU A 115 -0.74 -15.75 9.93
CA LEU A 115 -0.33 -17.15 10.10
C LEU A 115 0.85 -17.25 11.06
N LEU A 116 1.86 -16.40 10.88
CA LEU A 116 3.01 -16.31 11.78
C LEU A 116 2.59 -15.94 13.20
N ARG A 117 1.66 -14.99 13.36
CA ARG A 117 1.13 -14.63 14.68
C ARG A 117 0.40 -15.78 15.36
N VAL A 118 -0.38 -16.56 14.62
CA VAL A 118 -1.08 -17.75 15.14
C VAL A 118 -0.08 -18.84 15.53
N LEU A 119 0.93 -19.10 14.69
CA LEU A 119 1.91 -20.16 14.90
C LEU A 119 2.89 -19.83 16.04
N LEU A 120 3.43 -18.60 16.06
CA LEU A 120 4.50 -18.19 16.97
C LEU A 120 3.99 -17.67 18.30
N ARG A 121 2.68 -17.38 18.41
CA ARG A 121 1.95 -16.81 19.58
C ARG A 121 2.44 -15.45 20.08
N ASN A 122 3.71 -15.11 19.90
CA ASN A 122 4.32 -13.85 20.28
C ASN A 122 4.27 -12.85 19.11
N LYS A 123 3.58 -11.72 19.33
CA LYS A 123 3.42 -10.66 18.33
C LYS A 123 4.74 -10.08 17.82
N TRP A 124 5.77 -10.02 18.66
CA TRP A 124 7.08 -9.48 18.29
C TRP A 124 7.86 -10.47 17.44
N LEU A 125 7.88 -11.74 17.84
CA LEU A 125 8.58 -12.79 17.11
C LEU A 125 7.94 -13.01 15.73
N ALA A 126 6.61 -12.96 15.64
CA ALA A 126 5.90 -13.00 14.36
C ALA A 126 6.31 -11.83 13.43
N ALA A 127 6.42 -10.61 13.95
CA ALA A 127 6.85 -9.45 13.16
C ALA A 127 8.32 -9.60 12.71
N THR A 128 9.22 -10.06 13.58
CA THR A 128 10.63 -10.29 13.22
C THR A 128 10.78 -11.35 12.14
N VAL A 129 10.12 -12.50 12.30
CA VAL A 129 10.15 -13.58 11.29
C VAL A 129 9.53 -13.13 9.98
N PHE A 130 8.44 -12.36 10.05
CA PHE A 130 7.79 -11.78 8.87
C PHE A 130 8.74 -10.88 8.07
N VAL A 131 9.41 -9.94 8.76
CA VAL A 131 10.40 -9.05 8.15
C VAL A 131 11.55 -9.86 7.59
N ALA A 132 12.07 -10.85 8.33
CA ALA A 132 13.17 -11.69 7.87
C ALA A 132 12.84 -12.46 6.58
N ILE A 133 11.62 -13.00 6.46
CA ILE A 133 11.17 -13.71 5.24
C ILE A 133 11.18 -12.77 4.03
N TRP A 134 10.55 -11.59 4.15
CA TRP A 134 10.47 -10.64 3.04
C TRP A 134 11.82 -10.04 2.67
N VAL A 135 12.62 -9.66 3.66
CA VAL A 135 13.97 -9.14 3.44
C VAL A 135 14.83 -10.19 2.74
N THR A 136 14.79 -11.44 3.18
CA THR A 136 15.55 -12.53 2.54
C THR A 136 15.10 -12.70 1.09
N PHE A 137 13.80 -12.85 0.86
CA PHE A 137 13.25 -13.06 -0.48
C PHE A 137 13.57 -11.90 -1.44
N LYS A 138 13.48 -10.65 -0.96
CA LYS A 138 13.79 -9.46 -1.77
C LYS A 138 15.27 -9.19 -1.95
N SER A 139 16.14 -9.70 -1.06
CA SER A 139 17.59 -9.50 -1.16
C SER A 139 18.28 -10.57 -2.01
N LEU A 140 17.57 -11.60 -2.46
CA LEU A 140 18.08 -12.58 -3.42
C LEU A 140 18.37 -11.88 -4.75
N GLY A 141 19.65 -11.74 -5.10
CA GLY A 141 20.09 -11.08 -6.33
C GLY A 141 20.31 -9.57 -6.23
N ALA A 142 20.37 -8.99 -5.02
CA ALA A 142 20.70 -7.59 -4.85
C ALA A 142 22.23 -7.37 -4.83
N ASP A 143 22.72 -6.41 -5.62
CA ASP A 143 24.15 -6.12 -5.75
C ASP A 143 24.73 -5.43 -4.49
N TYR A 144 23.96 -4.57 -3.83
CA TYR A 144 24.38 -3.77 -2.67
C TYR A 144 23.68 -4.17 -1.38
N LEU A 145 23.95 -5.40 -0.91
CA LEU A 145 23.30 -5.97 0.29
C LEU A 145 23.39 -5.09 1.54
N TYR A 146 24.50 -4.37 1.74
CA TYR A 146 24.75 -3.54 2.92
C TYR A 146 23.83 -2.30 3.01
N ILE A 147 23.29 -1.81 1.88
CA ILE A 147 22.29 -0.73 1.85
C ILE A 147 20.89 -1.30 1.65
N HIS A 148 20.75 -2.33 0.81
CA HIS A 148 19.48 -2.97 0.51
C HIS A 148 18.83 -3.62 1.75
N VAL A 149 19.59 -4.37 2.55
CA VAL A 149 19.05 -5.10 3.69
C VAL A 149 18.51 -4.15 4.77
N PRO A 150 19.26 -3.13 5.25
CA PRO A 150 18.71 -2.17 6.22
C PRO A 150 17.47 -1.44 5.70
N PHE A 151 17.46 -1.05 4.42
CA PHE A 151 16.31 -0.39 3.80
C PHE A 151 15.07 -1.30 3.81
N MET A 152 15.22 -2.57 3.40
CA MET A 152 14.13 -3.54 3.40
C MET A 152 13.63 -3.87 4.82
N ILE A 153 14.52 -3.93 5.81
CA ILE A 153 14.13 -4.14 7.21
C ILE A 153 13.24 -2.99 7.69
N VAL A 154 13.63 -1.74 7.41
CA VAL A 154 12.83 -0.56 7.76
C VAL A 154 11.48 -0.62 7.04
N LEU A 155 11.48 -0.81 5.72
CA LEU A 155 10.28 -0.83 4.89
C LEU A 155 9.26 -1.89 5.37
N TYR A 156 9.68 -3.14 5.50
CA TYR A 156 8.79 -4.23 5.88
C TYR A 156 8.41 -4.16 7.36
N GLY A 157 9.30 -3.66 8.22
CA GLY A 157 9.01 -3.43 9.63
C GLY A 157 7.93 -2.37 9.84
N THR A 158 8.05 -1.22 9.16
CA THR A 158 7.05 -0.15 9.26
C THR A 158 5.74 -0.54 8.57
N ALA A 159 5.77 -1.31 7.47
CA ALA A 159 4.56 -1.84 6.83
C ALA A 159 3.83 -2.86 7.73
N ALA A 160 4.56 -3.78 8.37
CA ALA A 160 3.99 -4.71 9.35
C ALA A 160 3.38 -3.96 10.55
N PHE A 161 4.05 -2.92 11.03
CA PHE A 161 3.52 -2.05 12.09
C PHE A 161 2.24 -1.33 11.65
N ALA A 162 2.23 -0.73 10.47
CA ALA A 162 1.07 -0.03 9.91
C ALA A 162 -0.13 -0.99 9.76
N MET A 163 0.10 -2.19 9.25
CA MET A 163 -0.94 -3.22 9.11
C MET A 163 -1.55 -3.63 10.46
N VAL A 164 -0.72 -3.81 11.49
CA VAL A 164 -1.18 -4.19 12.83
C VAL A 164 -1.96 -3.05 13.51
N ARG A 165 -1.61 -1.79 13.21
CA ARG A 165 -2.20 -0.62 13.86
C ARG A 165 -3.46 -0.09 13.16
N PHE A 166 -3.46 -0.06 11.83
CA PHE A 166 -4.47 0.61 11.01
C PHE A 166 -5.27 -0.34 10.11
N GLY A 167 -4.82 -1.57 9.93
CA GLY A 167 -5.58 -2.63 9.28
C GLY A 167 -5.33 -2.75 7.77
N LEU A 168 -6.25 -3.47 7.11
CA LEU A 168 -6.06 -3.99 5.74
C LEU A 168 -6.24 -2.90 4.68
N ILE A 169 -7.21 -2.00 4.87
CA ILE A 169 -7.45 -0.88 3.93
C ILE A 169 -6.25 0.05 3.87
N THR A 170 -5.67 0.39 5.03
CA THR A 170 -4.45 1.22 5.07
C THR A 170 -3.31 0.57 4.30
N LEU A 171 -3.10 -0.73 4.45
CA LEU A 171 -2.05 -1.44 3.73
C LEU A 171 -2.31 -1.47 2.22
N PHE A 172 -3.55 -1.77 1.81
CA PHE A 172 -3.95 -1.74 0.40
C PHE A 172 -3.73 -0.36 -0.22
N SER A 173 -4.23 0.70 0.43
CA SER A 173 -4.03 2.07 -0.04
C SER A 173 -2.55 2.46 -0.08
N THR A 174 -1.73 1.97 0.86
CA THR A 174 -0.28 2.21 0.86
C THR A 174 0.38 1.58 -0.36
N PHE A 175 0.13 0.29 -0.62
CA PHE A 175 0.73 -0.42 -1.75
C PHE A 175 0.23 0.13 -3.09
N PHE A 176 -1.05 0.44 -3.19
CA PHE A 176 -1.60 1.09 -4.38
C PHE A 176 -0.92 2.44 -4.67
N ILE A 177 -0.77 3.30 -3.67
CA ILE A 177 -0.10 4.60 -3.85
C ILE A 177 1.39 4.43 -4.17
N LEU A 178 2.06 3.47 -3.54
CA LEU A 178 3.44 3.12 -3.87
C LEU A 178 3.57 2.67 -5.33
N ASP A 179 2.73 1.75 -5.79
CA ASP A 179 2.74 1.30 -7.17
C ASP A 179 2.48 2.46 -8.14
N VAL A 180 1.47 3.29 -7.86
CA VAL A 180 1.18 4.47 -8.69
C VAL A 180 2.39 5.41 -8.75
N LEU A 181 2.99 5.77 -7.62
CA LEU A 181 4.04 6.78 -7.57
C LEU A 181 5.40 6.27 -8.06
N LEU A 182 5.76 5.02 -7.76
CA LEU A 182 7.05 4.45 -8.15
C LEU A 182 7.14 4.10 -9.63
N ASN A 183 6.00 3.96 -10.31
CA ASN A 183 5.99 3.73 -11.75
C ASN A 183 5.90 5.02 -12.57
N LEU A 184 5.71 6.18 -11.93
CA LEU A 184 5.78 7.46 -12.62
C LEU A 184 7.24 7.86 -12.80
N PRO A 185 7.65 8.26 -14.02
CA PRO A 185 8.95 8.87 -14.21
C PRO A 185 8.98 10.22 -13.49
N MET A 186 9.84 10.36 -12.46
CA MET A 186 10.10 11.65 -11.84
C MET A 186 11.05 12.45 -12.74
N THR A 187 10.48 13.28 -13.59
CA THR A 187 11.22 14.20 -14.46
C THR A 187 10.85 15.64 -14.10
N SER A 188 11.85 16.51 -14.12
CA SER A 188 11.66 17.97 -14.04
C SER A 188 11.52 18.60 -15.42
N ASP A 189 11.52 17.78 -16.48
CA ASP A 189 11.35 18.26 -17.85
C ASP A 189 9.87 18.35 -18.17
N PHE A 190 9.32 19.54 -17.94
CA PHE A 190 7.93 19.90 -18.21
C PHE A 190 7.62 20.11 -19.72
N SER A 191 8.54 19.78 -20.64
CA SER A 191 8.29 19.80 -22.09
C SER A 191 8.08 18.40 -22.70
N SER A 192 8.19 17.34 -21.91
CA SER A 192 8.02 15.97 -22.37
C SER A 192 6.58 15.60 -22.75
N TRP A 193 6.42 14.86 -23.84
CA TRP A 193 5.12 14.47 -24.40
C TRP A 193 4.21 13.66 -23.45
N PHE A 194 4.78 13.05 -22.40
CA PHE A 194 4.09 12.20 -21.42
C PHE A 194 3.60 12.93 -20.15
N ILE A 195 3.85 14.23 -20.01
CA ILE A 195 3.55 14.99 -18.78
C ILE A 195 2.07 14.99 -18.42
N GLY A 196 1.18 14.99 -19.43
CA GLY A 196 -0.26 14.97 -19.18
C GLY A 196 -0.69 13.79 -18.31
N GLY A 197 -0.12 12.61 -18.55
CA GLY A 197 -0.37 11.42 -17.73
C GLY A 197 0.19 11.54 -16.32
N VAL A 198 1.39 12.12 -16.18
CA VAL A 198 2.05 12.35 -14.89
C VAL A 198 1.27 13.34 -14.02
N ILE A 199 0.85 14.48 -14.58
CA ILE A 199 0.02 15.48 -13.87
C ILE A 199 -1.32 14.85 -13.47
N PHE A 200 -1.96 14.10 -14.37
CA PHE A 200 -3.21 13.42 -14.07
C PHE A 200 -3.06 12.42 -12.91
N ALA A 201 -1.97 11.67 -12.88
CA ALA A 201 -1.69 10.72 -11.81
C ALA A 201 -1.51 11.42 -10.46
N TYR A 202 -0.66 12.45 -10.39
CA TYR A 202 -0.48 13.23 -9.16
C TYR A 202 -1.76 13.93 -8.72
N ALA A 203 -2.53 14.49 -9.65
CA ALA A 203 -3.82 15.12 -9.37
C ALA A 203 -4.83 14.10 -8.83
N SER A 204 -4.84 12.87 -9.33
CA SER A 204 -5.71 11.80 -8.83
C SER A 204 -5.32 11.39 -7.41
N VAL A 205 -4.03 11.26 -7.10
CA VAL A 205 -3.55 10.99 -5.74
C VAL A 205 -3.95 12.12 -4.79
N ALA A 206 -3.79 13.38 -5.22
CA ALA A 206 -4.23 14.54 -4.44
C ALA A 206 -5.75 14.56 -4.23
N ALA A 207 -6.54 14.25 -5.26
CA ALA A 207 -7.99 14.15 -5.16
C ALA A 207 -8.42 13.04 -4.19
N LEU A 208 -7.75 11.87 -4.22
CA LEU A 208 -7.97 10.80 -3.26
C LEU A 208 -7.63 11.22 -1.83
N ALA A 209 -6.51 11.94 -1.63
CA ALA A 209 -6.12 12.46 -0.33
C ALA A 209 -7.14 13.48 0.21
N LEU A 210 -7.60 14.41 -0.62
CA LEU A 210 -8.62 15.40 -0.26
C LEU A 210 -9.97 14.75 0.06
N TRP A 211 -10.38 13.76 -0.74
CA TRP A 211 -11.59 12.99 -0.50
C TRP A 211 -11.50 12.20 0.81
N ALA A 212 -10.37 11.53 1.06
CA ALA A 212 -10.12 10.77 2.29
C ALA A 212 -10.11 11.70 3.52
N PHE A 213 -9.49 12.87 3.39
CA PHE A 213 -9.50 13.91 4.43
C PHE A 213 -10.92 14.40 4.72
N HIS A 214 -11.68 14.75 3.68
CA HIS A 214 -13.05 15.23 3.81
C HIS A 214 -13.98 14.17 4.44
N THR A 215 -13.86 12.91 4.03
CA THR A 215 -14.65 11.80 4.57
C THR A 215 -14.25 11.44 6.01
N ALA A 216 -12.96 11.52 6.35
CA ALA A 216 -12.50 11.38 7.73
C ALA A 216 -13.07 12.47 8.65
N LEU A 217 -13.16 13.70 8.14
CA LEU A 217 -13.73 14.85 8.86
C LEU A 217 -15.25 14.74 9.01
N ALA A 218 -15.97 14.20 8.03
CA ALA A 218 -17.43 14.10 8.04
C ALA A 218 -17.99 13.26 9.23
N GLY A 219 -17.16 12.45 9.89
CA GLY A 219 -17.51 11.72 11.11
C GLY A 219 -17.16 12.40 12.43
N GLN A 220 -16.23 13.34 12.41
CA GLN A 220 -15.92 14.16 13.56
C GLN A 220 -16.82 15.38 13.49
N LYS A 221 -17.83 15.46 14.38
CA LYS A 221 -18.46 16.75 14.67
C LYS A 221 -17.34 17.69 15.13
N LEU A 222 -16.88 18.56 14.22
CA LEU A 222 -15.84 19.57 14.46
C LEU A 222 -16.22 20.56 15.57
N TRP A 223 -17.48 20.56 15.96
CA TRP A 223 -18.02 21.29 17.09
C TRP A 223 -18.31 20.30 18.21
N LYS A 224 -17.32 20.05 19.07
CA LYS A 224 -17.63 19.68 20.44
C LYS A 224 -18.24 20.92 21.08
N GLU A 225 -19.54 20.87 21.35
CA GLU A 225 -20.26 21.86 22.17
C GLU A 225 -19.73 21.94 23.62
N GLU A 226 -18.71 21.16 23.98
CA GLU A 226 -18.03 21.18 25.30
C GLU A 226 -17.12 22.41 25.54
N LEU A 227 -17.16 23.44 24.68
CA LEU A 227 -16.44 24.71 24.89
C LEU A 227 -17.34 25.82 25.48
N PHE A 228 -18.62 25.50 25.77
CA PHE A 228 -19.59 26.44 26.34
C PHE A 228 -20.34 25.94 27.59
N ASP A 229 -19.79 24.94 28.30
CA ASP A 229 -20.23 24.59 29.67
C ASP A 229 -19.11 24.84 30.69
#